data_AF-A0A9E4C600-F1
#
_entry.id   AF-A0A9E4C600-F1
#
_cell.length_a   1.000
_cell.length_b   1.000
_cell.length_c   1.000
_cell.angle_alpha   90.00
_cell.angle_beta   90.00
_cell.angle_gamma   90.00
#
_symmetry.space_group_name_H-M   'P 1'
#
loop_
_entity.id
_entity.type
_entity.pdbx_description
1 polymer ?
#
loop_
_entity_poly.entity_id
_entity_poly.type
_entity_poly.pdbx_seq_one_letter_code
_entity_poly.pdbx_strand_id
1 'polypeptide(L)'
;VGPMAGVVSPSMPVSIIENRAPEELGGGGRAYCTLNEGLGKVLRYGAYSPDVLARLRWMSDELAPALRAALRAMPDGLDIKNVIARALQMGDEAHNRNVAATSTVARALMPCLAEAVSDTKVITRVAEFLAGNDHFFLNLAMPAAKASLDAMAGVEGCSLIYAMSRNGTDFGIRVAGLGDAWFTAPAKHPVGLFFPGYSQEDANPDIGDSAIMETLGVGGFAMAAAPAIVEFVGGSKATNEMYGITWARSRDYTLPALDFAGVPTGIDVRQVIETGIYPVINTGIAHREPGVGQIGAGVLRAPEAPFQKAFEALVEKYSG
;
A
#
# COMPACT_ATOMS: atom_id res chain seq x y z
N VAL A 1 2.79 -3.10 -8.67
CA VAL A 1 3.22 -2.26 -7.54
C VAL A 1 4.19 -3.06 -6.68
N GLY A 2 5.19 -2.45 -6.07
CA GLY A 2 6.19 -3.09 -5.23
C GLY A 2 6.48 -2.29 -3.95
N PRO A 3 6.54 -2.94 -2.77
CA PRO A 3 6.90 -2.25 -1.53
C PRO A 3 8.39 -1.93 -1.49
N MET A 4 8.74 -0.78 -0.91
CA MET A 4 10.13 -0.32 -0.75
C MET A 4 10.90 -0.36 -2.08
N ALA A 5 12.06 -1.01 -2.20
CA ALA A 5 12.78 -1.09 -3.47
C ALA A 5 11.95 -1.70 -4.62
N GLY A 6 10.90 -2.48 -4.31
CA GLY A 6 9.92 -2.94 -5.28
C GLY A 6 10.48 -3.88 -6.36
N VAL A 7 11.67 -4.43 -6.15
CA VAL A 7 12.35 -5.30 -7.11
C VAL A 7 11.52 -6.57 -7.34
N VAL A 8 11.28 -6.87 -8.61
CA VAL A 8 10.61 -8.08 -9.07
C VAL A 8 11.45 -8.75 -10.15
N SER A 9 11.61 -10.06 -10.07
CA SER A 9 12.25 -10.87 -11.11
C SER A 9 11.27 -11.92 -11.67
N PRO A 10 11.52 -12.48 -12.87
CA PRO A 10 10.58 -13.41 -13.51
C PRO A 10 10.23 -14.67 -12.68
N SER A 11 11.12 -15.09 -11.78
CA SER A 11 10.91 -16.27 -10.93
C SER A 11 10.23 -15.95 -9.60
N MET A 12 10.02 -14.68 -9.25
CA MET A 12 9.39 -14.33 -7.98
C MET A 12 7.89 -14.59 -8.02
N PRO A 13 7.33 -15.25 -6.99
CA PRO A 13 5.88 -15.38 -6.88
C PRO A 13 5.23 -14.02 -6.63
N VAL A 14 4.11 -13.80 -7.32
CA VAL A 14 3.29 -12.58 -7.18
C VAL A 14 1.86 -12.94 -6.77
N SER A 15 1.26 -12.09 -5.94
CA SER A 15 -0.19 -12.02 -5.80
C SER A 15 -0.80 -11.46 -7.08
N ILE A 16 -1.93 -12.01 -7.50
CA ILE A 16 -2.69 -11.56 -8.66
C ILE A 16 -4.04 -11.10 -8.12
N ILE A 17 -4.31 -9.79 -8.20
CA ILE A 17 -5.59 -9.22 -7.80
C ILE A 17 -6.33 -8.77 -9.05
N GLU A 18 -7.58 -9.19 -9.16
CA GLU A 18 -8.49 -8.82 -10.24
C GLU A 18 -9.57 -7.89 -9.70
N ASN A 19 -9.78 -6.76 -10.37
CA ASN A 19 -10.91 -5.88 -10.10
C ASN A 19 -12.18 -6.51 -10.68
N ARG A 20 -13.04 -7.04 -9.82
CA ARG A 20 -14.32 -7.68 -10.20
C ARG A 20 -15.51 -6.72 -10.27
N ALA A 21 -15.27 -5.41 -10.31
CA ALA A 21 -16.33 -4.46 -10.61
C ALA A 21 -16.94 -4.73 -12.01
N PRO A 22 -18.16 -4.22 -12.30
CA PRO A 22 -18.70 -4.21 -13.66
C PRO A 22 -17.75 -3.50 -14.65
N GLU A 23 -17.75 -3.92 -15.92
CA GLU A 23 -16.87 -3.38 -16.96
C GLU A 23 -17.12 -1.89 -17.20
N GLU A 24 -18.39 -1.46 -17.12
CA GLU A 24 -18.80 -0.06 -17.22
C GLU A 24 -18.24 0.83 -16.08
N LEU A 25 -17.74 0.23 -14.99
CA LEU A 25 -17.06 0.90 -13.89
C LEU A 25 -15.53 0.66 -13.92
N GLY A 26 -14.97 0.21 -15.04
CA GLY A 26 -13.54 -0.08 -15.20
C GLY A 26 -13.09 -1.40 -14.57
N GLY A 27 -14.02 -2.36 -14.45
CA GLY A 27 -13.74 -3.74 -14.04
C GLY A 27 -12.83 -4.52 -14.99
N GLY A 28 -12.38 -5.70 -14.56
CA GLY A 28 -11.55 -6.63 -15.34
C GLY A 28 -10.04 -6.36 -15.27
N GLY A 29 -9.62 -5.19 -14.77
CA GLY A 29 -8.21 -4.85 -14.56
C GLY A 29 -7.51 -5.79 -13.57
N ARG A 30 -6.23 -6.07 -13.80
CA ARG A 30 -5.38 -6.87 -12.88
C ARG A 30 -4.17 -6.09 -12.43
N ALA A 31 -3.80 -6.28 -11.16
CA ALA A 31 -2.57 -5.77 -10.60
C ALA A 31 -1.81 -6.85 -9.84
N TYR A 32 -0.51 -6.64 -9.73
CA TYR A 32 0.44 -7.61 -9.22
C TYR A 32 1.35 -6.98 -8.17
N CYS A 33 1.73 -7.79 -7.19
CA CYS A 33 2.73 -7.45 -6.19
C CYS A 33 3.45 -8.73 -5.76
N THR A 34 4.73 -8.64 -5.41
CA THR A 34 5.46 -9.78 -4.82
C THR A 34 4.85 -10.19 -3.49
N LEU A 35 5.16 -11.38 -2.99
CA LEU A 35 4.78 -11.75 -1.62
C LEU A 35 5.65 -11.01 -0.60
N ASN A 36 5.09 -10.72 0.57
CA ASN A 36 5.82 -10.10 1.67
C ASN A 36 6.90 -11.08 2.19
N GLU A 37 8.14 -10.63 2.30
CA GLU A 37 9.30 -11.46 2.68
C GLU A 37 9.47 -11.70 4.19
N GLY A 38 8.58 -11.15 5.02
CA GLY A 38 8.72 -11.11 6.47
C GLY A 38 9.44 -9.87 6.98
N LEU A 39 9.74 -9.88 8.28
CA LEU A 39 10.44 -8.80 8.98
C LEU A 39 11.97 -9.00 8.96
N GLY A 40 12.70 -7.96 9.37
CA GLY A 40 14.16 -7.96 9.48
C GLY A 40 14.87 -7.71 8.14
N LYS A 41 16.01 -8.39 7.92
CA LYS A 41 16.78 -8.30 6.67
C LYS A 41 16.01 -8.97 5.53
N VAL A 42 15.62 -8.18 4.53
CA VAL A 42 14.83 -8.63 3.37
C VAL A 42 15.24 -7.86 2.11
N LEU A 43 14.96 -8.44 0.94
CA LEU A 43 15.38 -7.91 -0.35
C LEU A 43 14.77 -6.56 -0.67
N ARG A 44 13.52 -6.31 -0.27
CA ARG A 44 12.88 -5.00 -0.45
C ARG A 44 13.60 -3.83 0.24
N TYR A 45 14.50 -4.10 1.19
CA TYR A 45 15.41 -3.12 1.80
C TYR A 45 16.87 -3.25 1.32
N GLY A 46 17.12 -4.00 0.26
CA GLY A 46 18.45 -4.17 -0.33
C GLY A 46 19.31 -5.26 0.30
N ALA A 47 18.77 -6.14 1.16
CA ALA A 47 19.54 -7.26 1.71
C ALA A 47 19.54 -8.46 0.74
N TYR A 48 20.69 -9.12 0.56
CA TYR A 48 20.84 -10.27 -0.34
C TYR A 48 21.81 -11.34 0.20
N SER A 49 21.94 -11.42 1.53
CA SER A 49 22.75 -12.44 2.19
C SER A 49 22.20 -13.87 1.94
N PRO A 50 23.00 -14.93 2.16
CA PRO A 50 22.58 -16.31 1.89
C PRO A 50 21.26 -16.72 2.55
N ASP A 51 20.98 -16.22 3.75
CA ASP A 51 19.74 -16.40 4.52
C ASP A 51 18.53 -15.70 3.87
N VAL A 52 18.71 -14.50 3.32
CA VAL A 52 17.65 -13.83 2.53
C VAL A 52 17.34 -14.62 1.26
N LEU A 53 18.38 -15.05 0.53
CA LEU A 53 18.20 -15.84 -0.68
C LEU A 53 17.58 -17.21 -0.39
N ALA A 54 17.92 -17.85 0.73
CA ALA A 54 17.30 -19.09 1.17
C ALA A 54 15.81 -18.89 1.47
N ARG A 55 15.43 -17.78 2.13
CA ARG A 55 14.02 -17.43 2.36
C ARG A 55 13.27 -17.21 1.04
N LEU A 56 13.84 -16.48 0.09
CA LEU A 56 13.21 -16.25 -1.21
C LEU A 56 12.99 -17.57 -1.98
N ARG A 57 13.95 -18.51 -1.92
CA ARG A 57 13.78 -19.86 -2.49
C ARG A 57 12.67 -20.62 -1.78
N TRP A 58 12.67 -20.66 -0.45
CA TRP A 58 11.59 -21.26 0.32
C TRP A 58 10.22 -20.66 -0.02
N MET A 59 10.14 -19.34 -0.22
CA MET A 59 8.90 -18.67 -0.62
C MET A 59 8.42 -19.13 -2.00
N SER A 60 9.35 -19.33 -2.94
CA SER A 60 9.06 -19.84 -4.29
C SER A 60 8.67 -21.32 -4.27
N ASP A 61 9.37 -22.13 -3.48
CA ASP A 61 9.31 -23.60 -3.56
C ASP A 61 8.24 -24.18 -2.64
N GLU A 62 7.89 -23.49 -1.54
CA GLU A 62 6.91 -23.96 -0.56
C GLU A 62 5.76 -22.98 -0.32
N LEU A 63 6.04 -21.73 0.08
CA LEU A 63 4.99 -20.77 0.47
C LEU A 63 4.01 -20.50 -0.67
N ALA A 64 4.51 -20.10 -1.83
CA ALA A 64 3.66 -19.72 -2.96
C ALA A 64 2.87 -20.90 -3.53
N PRO A 65 3.42 -22.12 -3.69
CA PRO A 65 2.65 -23.31 -4.03
C PRO A 65 1.57 -23.65 -3.01
N ALA A 66 1.85 -23.57 -1.71
CA ALA A 66 0.87 -23.83 -0.66
C ALA A 66 -0.28 -22.81 -0.68
N LEU A 67 0.04 -21.51 -0.77
CA LEU A 67 -0.97 -20.45 -0.90
C LEU A 67 -1.78 -20.60 -2.18
N ARG A 68 -1.16 -20.97 -3.29
CA ARG A 68 -1.86 -21.24 -4.56
C ARG A 68 -2.82 -22.43 -4.43
N ALA A 69 -2.42 -23.50 -3.75
CA ALA A 69 -3.28 -24.65 -3.51
C ALA A 69 -4.52 -24.26 -2.67
N ALA A 70 -4.30 -23.50 -1.59
CA ALA A 70 -5.38 -22.97 -0.77
C ALA A 70 -6.33 -22.05 -1.55
N LEU A 71 -5.79 -21.11 -2.35
CA LEU A 71 -6.62 -20.21 -3.17
C LEU A 71 -7.44 -20.96 -4.24
N ARG A 72 -6.94 -22.08 -4.77
CA ARG A 72 -7.71 -22.90 -5.72
C ARG A 72 -8.91 -23.60 -5.07
N ALA A 73 -8.88 -23.80 -3.75
CA ALA A 73 -10.03 -24.29 -2.99
C ALA A 73 -11.06 -23.19 -2.68
N MET A 74 -10.79 -21.94 -3.07
CA MET A 74 -11.70 -20.80 -2.90
C MET A 74 -12.26 -20.38 -4.28
N PRO A 75 -13.48 -20.81 -4.66
CA PRO A 75 -14.05 -20.53 -5.99
C PRO A 75 -14.05 -19.04 -6.36
N ASP A 76 -14.32 -18.18 -5.37
CA ASP A 76 -14.37 -16.73 -5.55
C ASP A 76 -13.04 -16.02 -5.23
N GLY A 77 -12.00 -16.78 -4.87
CA GLY A 77 -10.77 -16.22 -4.33
C GLY A 77 -10.97 -15.54 -2.98
N LEU A 78 -10.00 -14.70 -2.59
CA LEU A 78 -10.04 -13.95 -1.34
C LEU A 78 -10.50 -12.50 -1.60
N ASP A 79 -11.60 -12.08 -0.98
CA ASP A 79 -12.13 -10.72 -1.09
C ASP A 79 -11.26 -9.71 -0.31
N ILE A 80 -10.27 -9.15 -0.99
CA ILE A 80 -9.33 -8.18 -0.39
C ILE A 80 -10.03 -6.88 0.03
N LYS A 81 -11.05 -6.43 -0.71
CA LYS A 81 -11.81 -5.21 -0.38
C LYS A 81 -12.48 -5.36 0.98
N ASN A 82 -13.12 -6.49 1.24
CA ASN A 82 -13.74 -6.78 2.54
C ASN A 82 -12.69 -6.93 3.65
N VAL A 83 -11.52 -7.53 3.37
CA VAL A 83 -10.43 -7.58 4.36
C VAL A 83 -9.98 -6.17 4.77
N ILE A 84 -9.79 -5.24 3.82
CA ILE A 84 -9.46 -3.84 4.12
C ILE A 84 -10.57 -3.21 4.98
N ALA A 85 -11.83 -3.32 4.54
CA ALA A 85 -12.97 -2.73 5.25
C ALA A 85 -13.06 -3.17 6.72
N ARG A 86 -12.84 -4.47 6.97
CA ARG A 86 -12.82 -5.03 8.34
C ARG A 86 -11.60 -4.61 9.13
N ALA A 87 -10.43 -4.56 8.50
CA ALA A 87 -9.19 -4.18 9.14
C ALA A 87 -9.26 -2.74 9.71
N LEU A 88 -9.86 -1.81 8.96
CA LEU A 88 -10.12 -0.43 9.42
C LEU A 88 -11.00 -0.37 10.68
N GLN A 89 -11.90 -1.34 10.85
CA GLN A 89 -12.74 -1.45 12.05
C GLN A 89 -12.03 -2.17 13.21
N MET A 90 -10.85 -2.74 12.97
CA MET A 90 -10.07 -3.53 13.92
C MET A 90 -8.73 -2.84 14.29
N GLY A 91 -8.64 -1.53 14.04
CA GLY A 91 -7.51 -0.72 14.44
C GLY A 91 -6.40 -0.58 13.39
N ASP A 92 -6.52 -1.21 12.22
CA ASP A 92 -5.51 -1.09 11.15
C ASP A 92 -5.79 0.14 10.29
N GLU A 93 -4.75 0.70 9.66
CA GLU A 93 -4.92 1.64 8.55
C GLU A 93 -4.49 1.04 7.20
N ALA A 94 -4.05 -0.22 7.19
CA ALA A 94 -3.72 -1.01 5.99
C ALA A 94 -2.52 -0.51 5.18
N HIS A 95 -1.62 0.30 5.77
CA HIS A 95 -0.32 0.64 5.21
C HIS A 95 0.81 0.31 6.20
N ASN A 96 0.92 1.03 7.32
CA ASN A 96 1.88 0.77 8.38
C ASN A 96 1.42 -0.30 9.37
N ARG A 97 0.13 -0.37 9.73
CA ARG A 97 -0.42 -1.39 10.64
C ARG A 97 -1.36 -2.31 9.88
N ASN A 98 -1.02 -3.61 9.87
CA ASN A 98 -1.71 -4.64 9.10
C ASN A 98 -2.02 -5.92 9.93
N VAL A 99 -1.96 -5.82 11.27
CA VAL A 99 -2.09 -6.98 12.18
C VAL A 99 -3.45 -7.65 12.02
N ALA A 100 -4.53 -6.85 12.03
CA ALA A 100 -5.89 -7.37 11.91
C ALA A 100 -6.16 -7.92 10.50
N ALA A 101 -5.64 -7.25 9.48
CA ALA A 101 -5.79 -7.67 8.10
C ALA A 101 -5.05 -9.00 7.83
N THR A 102 -3.79 -9.11 8.24
CA THR A 102 -2.99 -10.34 8.14
C THR A 102 -3.66 -11.50 8.90
N SER A 103 -4.14 -11.25 10.13
CA SER A 103 -4.89 -12.24 10.90
C SER A 103 -6.17 -12.69 10.20
N THR A 104 -6.88 -11.77 9.55
CA THR A 104 -8.11 -12.06 8.78
C THR A 104 -7.80 -12.92 7.55
N VAL A 105 -6.71 -12.63 6.84
CA VAL A 105 -6.23 -13.45 5.72
C VAL A 105 -5.82 -14.84 6.18
N ALA A 106 -5.03 -14.94 7.25
CA ALA A 106 -4.65 -16.23 7.82
C ALA A 106 -5.88 -17.07 8.17
N ARG A 107 -6.86 -16.48 8.87
CA ARG A 107 -8.12 -17.15 9.21
C ARG A 107 -8.88 -17.66 7.98
N ALA A 108 -8.91 -16.90 6.89
CA ALA A 108 -9.59 -17.31 5.66
C ALA A 108 -8.86 -18.44 4.93
N LEU A 109 -7.52 -18.40 4.94
CA LEU A 109 -6.69 -19.38 4.21
C LEU A 109 -6.48 -20.69 4.98
N MET A 110 -6.46 -20.68 6.32
CA MET A 110 -6.08 -21.86 7.12
C MET A 110 -6.90 -23.12 6.82
N PRO A 111 -8.25 -23.08 6.73
CA PRO A 111 -9.02 -24.27 6.38
C PRO A 111 -8.67 -24.82 5.00
N CYS A 112 -8.50 -23.92 4.02
CA CYS A 112 -8.14 -24.29 2.66
C CYS A 112 -6.72 -24.86 2.56
N LEU A 113 -5.78 -24.33 3.36
CA LEU A 113 -4.41 -24.88 3.47
C LEU A 113 -4.43 -26.28 4.07
N ALA A 114 -5.20 -26.48 5.15
CA ALA A 114 -5.30 -27.77 5.83
C ALA A 114 -5.92 -28.87 4.93
N GLU A 115 -6.83 -28.49 4.03
CA GLU A 115 -7.43 -29.41 3.07
C GLU A 115 -6.54 -29.66 1.84
N ALA A 116 -5.93 -28.60 1.28
CA ALA A 116 -5.25 -28.67 -0.01
C ALA A 116 -3.77 -29.11 0.07
N VAL A 117 -3.15 -29.07 1.24
CA VAL A 117 -1.73 -29.40 1.43
C VAL A 117 -1.57 -30.63 2.31
N SER A 118 -0.96 -31.69 1.78
CA SER A 118 -0.81 -32.96 2.51
C SER A 118 0.33 -32.97 3.52
N ASP A 119 1.39 -32.21 3.29
CA ASP A 119 2.54 -32.14 4.21
C ASP A 119 2.25 -31.17 5.36
N THR A 120 1.97 -31.72 6.53
CA THR A 120 1.69 -30.95 7.75
C THR A 120 2.85 -30.05 8.14
N LYS A 121 4.10 -30.39 7.82
CA LYS A 121 5.26 -29.53 8.11
C LYS A 121 5.27 -28.27 7.24
N VAL A 122 4.81 -28.37 5.99
CA VAL A 122 4.65 -27.20 5.12
C VAL A 122 3.56 -26.30 5.68
N ILE A 123 2.40 -26.86 6.08
CA ILE A 123 1.32 -26.10 6.70
C ILE A 123 1.83 -25.36 7.95
N THR A 124 2.55 -26.05 8.84
CA THR A 124 3.13 -25.45 10.04
C THR A 124 4.05 -24.27 9.70
N ARG A 125 4.99 -24.44 8.77
CA ARG A 125 5.91 -23.35 8.37
C ARG A 125 5.17 -22.15 7.76
N VAL A 126 4.15 -22.38 6.95
CA VAL A 126 3.32 -21.31 6.38
C VAL A 126 2.54 -20.58 7.48
N ALA A 127 1.96 -21.32 8.43
CA ALA A 127 1.22 -20.74 9.55
C ALA A 127 2.15 -19.92 10.47
N GLU A 128 3.34 -20.43 10.80
CA GLU A 128 4.37 -19.72 11.56
C GLU A 128 4.82 -18.45 10.84
N PHE A 129 5.01 -18.53 9.51
CA PHE A 129 5.39 -17.36 8.72
C PHE A 129 4.32 -16.27 8.74
N LEU A 130 3.05 -16.62 8.59
CA LEU A 130 1.94 -15.65 8.67
C LEU A 130 1.79 -15.08 10.08
N ALA A 131 1.91 -15.92 11.11
CA ALA A 131 1.81 -15.51 12.51
C ALA A 131 2.96 -14.58 12.94
N GLY A 132 4.16 -14.77 12.39
CA GLY A 132 5.33 -13.93 12.66
C GLY A 132 5.48 -12.70 11.75
N ASN A 133 4.51 -12.44 10.86
CA ASN A 133 4.62 -11.40 9.83
C ASN A 133 3.35 -10.54 9.74
N ASP A 134 3.18 -9.63 10.67
CA ASP A 134 2.04 -8.71 10.70
C ASP A 134 1.87 -7.89 9.41
N HIS A 135 2.94 -7.67 8.64
CA HIS A 135 2.91 -6.92 7.38
C HIS A 135 2.51 -7.73 6.15
N PHE A 136 2.23 -9.04 6.27
CA PHE A 136 1.95 -9.89 5.11
C PHE A 136 0.87 -9.32 4.19
N PHE A 137 -0.20 -8.79 4.78
CA PHE A 137 -1.35 -8.25 4.04
C PHE A 137 -1.02 -7.05 3.13
N LEU A 138 -0.02 -6.24 3.44
CA LEU A 138 0.29 -5.04 2.64
C LEU A 138 0.54 -5.39 1.16
N ASN A 139 1.20 -6.53 0.92
CA ASN A 139 1.50 -7.04 -0.42
C ASN A 139 0.26 -7.58 -1.17
N LEU A 140 -0.88 -7.75 -0.48
CA LEU A 140 -2.18 -8.05 -1.08
C LEU A 140 -3.02 -6.78 -1.25
N ALA A 141 -2.92 -5.85 -0.30
CA ALA A 141 -3.66 -4.59 -0.30
C ALA A 141 -3.19 -3.63 -1.39
N MET A 142 -1.88 -3.49 -1.59
CA MET A 142 -1.30 -2.62 -2.62
C MET A 142 -1.81 -2.93 -4.04
N PRO A 143 -1.78 -4.18 -4.55
CA PRO A 143 -2.34 -4.47 -5.85
C PRO A 143 -3.86 -4.34 -5.89
N ALA A 144 -4.58 -4.56 -4.79
CA ALA A 144 -6.03 -4.28 -4.74
C ALA A 144 -6.32 -2.78 -4.88
N ALA A 145 -5.55 -1.92 -4.21
CA ALA A 145 -5.61 -0.48 -4.37
C ALA A 145 -5.31 -0.07 -5.82
N LYS A 146 -4.21 -0.59 -6.38
CA LYS A 146 -3.83 -0.32 -7.78
C LYS A 146 -4.91 -0.73 -8.77
N ALA A 147 -5.44 -1.95 -8.68
CA ALA A 147 -6.47 -2.45 -9.59
C ALA A 147 -7.78 -1.65 -9.47
N SER A 148 -8.10 -1.15 -8.28
CA SER A 148 -9.27 -0.29 -8.06
C SER A 148 -9.05 1.10 -8.65
N LEU A 149 -7.87 1.69 -8.45
CA LEU A 149 -7.55 3.03 -8.92
C LEU A 149 -7.31 3.09 -10.43
N ASP A 150 -6.80 2.02 -11.04
CA ASP A 150 -6.62 1.96 -12.50
C ASP A 150 -7.93 2.05 -13.28
N ALA A 151 -9.06 1.73 -12.64
CA ALA A 151 -10.39 1.90 -13.23
C ALA A 151 -10.71 3.36 -13.63
N MET A 152 -10.05 4.35 -13.00
CA MET A 152 -10.24 5.76 -13.35
C MET A 152 -9.24 6.27 -14.41
N ALA A 153 -8.24 5.47 -14.80
CA ALA A 153 -7.22 5.91 -15.73
C ALA A 153 -7.84 6.24 -17.10
N GLY A 154 -7.52 7.41 -17.66
CA GLY A 154 -8.01 7.84 -18.97
C GLY A 154 -9.39 8.48 -18.98
N VAL A 155 -10.05 8.64 -17.82
CA VAL A 155 -11.32 9.40 -17.74
C VAL A 155 -11.06 10.86 -18.11
N GLU A 156 -11.64 11.30 -19.23
CA GLU A 156 -11.43 12.64 -19.79
C GLU A 156 -11.83 13.75 -18.80
N GLY A 157 -11.01 14.80 -18.71
CA GLY A 157 -11.23 15.92 -17.80
C GLY A 157 -11.09 15.61 -16.31
N CYS A 158 -10.82 14.36 -15.93
CA CYS A 158 -10.74 13.96 -14.52
C CYS A 158 -9.42 14.45 -13.88
N SER A 159 -9.52 15.29 -12.85
CA SER A 159 -8.38 15.83 -12.10
C SER A 159 -7.93 14.96 -10.92
N LEU A 160 -8.50 13.76 -10.79
CA LEU A 160 -8.19 12.86 -9.68
C LEU A 160 -6.87 12.12 -9.88
N ILE A 161 -6.11 11.97 -8.80
CA ILE A 161 -4.87 11.19 -8.77
C ILE A 161 -5.22 9.71 -8.61
N TYR A 162 -4.63 8.87 -9.48
CA TYR A 162 -4.82 7.41 -9.45
C TYR A 162 -3.54 6.63 -9.13
N ALA A 163 -2.40 7.32 -9.06
CA ALA A 163 -1.18 6.73 -8.52
C ALA A 163 -0.33 7.78 -7.82
N MET A 164 0.12 7.47 -6.62
CA MET A 164 1.29 8.07 -5.98
C MET A 164 2.33 6.99 -5.76
N SER A 165 3.59 7.28 -6.09
CA SER A 165 4.71 6.36 -5.90
C SER A 165 6.01 7.13 -5.68
N ARG A 166 7.03 6.43 -5.18
CA ARG A 166 8.36 6.95 -4.94
C ARG A 166 9.41 5.85 -5.11
N ASN A 167 10.63 6.21 -5.43
CA ASN A 167 11.70 5.25 -5.74
C ASN A 167 12.98 5.47 -4.91
N GLY A 168 12.91 6.28 -3.84
CA GLY A 168 14.07 6.65 -3.03
C GLY A 168 14.88 7.83 -3.58
N THR A 169 14.53 8.36 -4.77
CA THR A 169 15.09 9.60 -5.33
C THR A 169 14.00 10.62 -5.62
N ASP A 170 12.91 10.17 -6.25
CA ASP A 170 11.80 10.97 -6.72
C ASP A 170 10.49 10.45 -6.16
N PHE A 171 9.55 11.37 -5.94
CA PHE A 171 8.14 11.11 -5.75
C PHE A 171 7.41 11.50 -7.04
N GLY A 172 6.40 10.71 -7.42
CA GLY A 172 5.62 10.92 -8.63
C GLY A 172 4.13 10.71 -8.43
N ILE A 173 3.34 11.46 -9.20
CA ILE A 173 1.88 11.27 -9.31
C ILE A 173 1.44 11.03 -10.76
N ARG A 174 0.32 10.33 -10.92
CA ARG A 174 -0.43 10.24 -12.18
C ARG A 174 -1.87 10.70 -11.98
N VAL A 175 -2.40 11.43 -12.96
CA VAL A 175 -3.74 12.03 -12.92
C VAL A 175 -4.60 11.45 -14.04
N ALA A 176 -5.83 11.06 -13.71
CA ALA A 176 -6.74 10.30 -14.56
C ALA A 176 -6.89 10.89 -15.96
N GLY A 177 -7.17 12.19 -16.07
CA GLY A 177 -7.39 12.91 -17.32
C GLY A 177 -6.11 13.25 -18.10
N LEU A 178 -4.93 12.93 -17.56
CA LEU A 178 -3.63 13.21 -18.18
C LEU A 178 -2.91 11.95 -18.69
N GLY A 179 -3.63 10.83 -18.80
CA GLY A 179 -3.11 9.58 -19.34
C GLY A 179 -1.96 9.02 -18.48
N ASP A 180 -0.87 8.64 -19.14
CA ASP A 180 0.24 7.91 -18.53
C ASP A 180 1.40 8.79 -18.04
N ALA A 181 1.25 10.12 -18.15
CA ALA A 181 2.29 11.06 -17.75
C ALA A 181 2.55 11.02 -16.23
N TRP A 182 3.83 10.98 -15.87
CA TRP A 182 4.30 11.13 -14.49
C TRP A 182 4.74 12.57 -14.23
N PHE A 183 4.24 13.14 -13.14
CA PHE A 183 4.71 14.43 -12.62
C PHE A 183 5.58 14.16 -11.40
N THR A 184 6.84 14.58 -11.43
CA THR A 184 7.83 14.19 -10.42
C THR A 184 8.56 15.38 -9.78
N ALA A 185 9.08 15.11 -8.59
CA ALA A 185 9.99 15.96 -7.84
C ALA A 185 10.81 15.09 -6.86
N PRO A 186 11.93 15.61 -6.32
CA PRO A 186 12.72 14.85 -5.35
C PRO A 186 11.87 14.35 -4.17
N ALA A 187 12.07 13.08 -3.81
CA ALA A 187 11.42 12.45 -2.66
C ALA A 187 11.90 13.14 -1.36
N LYS A 188 10.95 13.35 -0.43
CA LYS A 188 11.28 13.87 0.89
C LYS A 188 11.70 12.74 1.83
N HIS A 189 12.36 13.11 2.92
CA HIS A 189 12.65 12.17 3.99
C HIS A 189 11.45 12.04 4.92
N PRO A 190 11.02 10.81 5.27
CA PRO A 190 10.05 10.62 6.32
C PRO A 190 10.62 11.05 7.67
N VAL A 191 9.76 11.64 8.51
CA VAL A 191 10.10 12.06 9.87
C VAL A 191 9.20 11.29 10.84
N GLY A 192 9.77 10.76 11.92
CA GLY A 192 9.00 9.98 12.88
C GLY A 192 9.86 9.36 13.97
N LEU A 193 9.44 8.18 14.43
CA LEU A 193 10.13 7.44 15.47
C LEU A 193 11.19 6.52 14.86
N PHE A 194 12.40 6.62 15.40
CA PHE A 194 13.52 5.75 15.05
C PHE A 194 13.66 4.62 16.06
N PHE A 195 14.07 3.45 15.58
CA PHE A 195 14.47 2.35 16.44
C PHE A 195 15.74 2.72 17.22
N PRO A 196 15.98 2.13 18.40
CA PRO A 196 17.17 2.42 19.20
C PRO A 196 18.46 2.29 18.38
N GLY A 197 19.29 3.33 18.42
CA GLY A 197 20.57 3.39 17.70
C GLY A 197 20.51 4.04 16.32
N TYR A 198 19.33 4.45 15.83
CA TYR A 198 19.17 5.16 14.57
C TYR A 198 18.62 6.58 14.76
N SER A 199 18.84 7.41 13.74
CA SER A 199 18.44 8.82 13.71
C SER A 199 18.01 9.25 12.31
N GLN A 200 17.58 10.52 12.17
CA GLN A 200 17.22 11.11 10.88
C GLN A 200 18.35 11.08 9.86
N GLU A 201 19.62 11.10 10.31
CA GLU A 201 20.79 11.08 9.42
C GLU A 201 20.97 9.73 8.71
N ASP A 202 20.36 8.68 9.25
CA ASP A 202 20.41 7.32 8.72
C ASP A 202 19.29 7.04 7.72
N ALA A 203 18.29 7.92 7.62
CA ALA A 203 17.10 7.72 6.81
C ALA A 203 17.38 7.88 5.31
N ASN A 204 16.84 6.97 4.52
CA ASN A 204 16.70 7.14 3.07
C ASN A 204 15.54 8.10 2.74
N PRO A 205 15.57 8.80 1.59
CA PRO A 205 14.36 9.42 1.05
C PRO A 205 13.24 8.38 0.87
N ASP A 206 11.98 8.83 0.89
CA ASP A 206 10.83 7.93 0.83
C ASP A 206 10.85 7.03 -0.42
N ILE A 207 10.46 5.76 -0.27
CA ILE A 207 10.66 4.71 -1.28
C ILE A 207 9.50 3.69 -1.31
N GLY A 208 9.13 3.28 -2.52
CA GLY A 208 8.16 2.23 -2.85
C GLY A 208 6.89 2.69 -3.55
N ASP A 209 6.03 1.74 -3.88
CA ASP A 209 4.70 2.02 -4.45
C ASP A 209 3.59 2.05 -3.40
N SER A 210 3.89 1.76 -2.13
CA SER A 210 2.89 1.67 -1.06
C SER A 210 2.08 2.96 -0.80
N ALA A 211 2.51 4.12 -1.29
CA ALA A 211 1.69 5.35 -1.35
C ALA A 211 0.41 5.22 -2.19
N ILE A 212 0.27 4.12 -2.95
CA ILE A 212 -0.98 3.70 -3.57
C ILE A 212 -2.09 3.47 -2.54
N MET A 213 -1.74 3.14 -1.30
CA MET A 213 -2.68 2.94 -0.20
C MET A 213 -3.33 4.27 0.21
N GLU A 214 -2.56 5.34 0.35
CA GLU A 214 -3.08 6.70 0.55
C GLU A 214 -3.87 7.19 -0.65
N THR A 215 -3.45 6.82 -1.86
CA THR A 215 -4.20 7.15 -3.09
C THR A 215 -5.60 6.54 -3.07
N LEU A 216 -5.75 5.33 -2.52
CA LEU A 216 -7.05 4.68 -2.31
C LEU A 216 -7.90 5.38 -1.23
N GLY A 217 -7.24 6.06 -0.29
CA GLY A 217 -7.86 6.70 0.87
C GLY A 217 -7.61 5.99 2.20
N VAL A 218 -6.74 4.97 2.24
CA VAL A 218 -6.32 4.31 3.48
C VAL A 218 -4.90 4.74 3.86
N GLY A 219 -4.23 4.04 4.77
CA GLY A 219 -2.92 4.45 5.27
C GLY A 219 -2.99 5.77 6.06
N GLY A 220 -2.15 6.73 5.70
CA GLY A 220 -2.17 8.09 6.25
C GLY A 220 -3.54 8.78 6.24
N PHE A 221 -4.39 8.45 5.26
CA PHE A 221 -5.73 9.01 5.11
C PHE A 221 -6.74 8.39 6.09
N ALA A 222 -6.50 7.15 6.52
CA ALA A 222 -7.33 6.41 7.47
C ALA A 222 -6.75 6.39 8.89
N MET A 223 -5.90 7.35 9.25
CA MET A 223 -5.25 7.41 10.55
C MET A 223 -6.21 7.43 11.75
N ALA A 224 -7.44 7.92 11.59
CA ALA A 224 -8.47 7.80 12.63
C ALA A 224 -8.83 6.34 12.98
N ALA A 225 -8.58 5.38 12.08
CA ALA A 225 -8.80 3.95 12.36
C ALA A 225 -7.73 3.35 13.27
N ALA A 226 -6.53 3.92 13.35
CA ALA A 226 -5.37 3.25 13.91
C ALA A 226 -4.79 3.98 15.14
N PRO A 227 -5.51 4.02 16.28
CA PRO A 227 -5.08 4.72 17.49
C PRO A 227 -3.73 4.24 18.03
N ALA A 228 -3.42 2.95 17.84
CA ALA A 228 -2.18 2.31 18.30
C ALA A 228 -0.90 2.90 17.69
N ILE A 229 -1.03 3.65 16.58
CA ILE A 229 0.11 4.24 15.89
C ILE A 229 0.10 5.78 15.91
N VAL A 230 -0.89 6.40 16.55
CA VAL A 230 -1.12 7.85 16.53
C VAL A 230 0.07 8.66 17.03
N GLU A 231 0.77 8.17 18.05
CA GLU A 231 1.93 8.85 18.64
C GLU A 231 3.03 9.18 17.61
N PHE A 232 3.08 8.47 16.48
CA PHE A 232 4.05 8.73 15.42
C PHE A 232 3.48 9.28 14.11
N VAL A 233 2.15 9.24 13.89
CA VAL A 233 1.56 9.53 12.55
C VAL A 233 0.28 10.42 12.57
N GLY A 234 -0.13 11.00 13.69
CA GLY A 234 -1.02 12.18 13.71
C GLY A 234 -2.55 11.95 13.80
N GLY A 235 -3.00 10.69 13.88
CA GLY A 235 -4.37 10.30 14.24
C GLY A 235 -5.50 10.99 13.45
N SER A 236 -6.65 11.21 14.10
CA SER A 236 -7.85 11.74 13.42
C SER A 236 -7.66 13.13 12.79
N LYS A 237 -6.71 13.93 13.28
CA LYS A 237 -6.39 15.24 12.67
C LYS A 237 -5.89 15.07 11.24
N ALA A 238 -5.03 14.08 10.99
CA ALA A 238 -4.52 13.78 9.66
C ALA A 238 -5.66 13.38 8.71
N THR A 239 -6.54 12.46 9.13
CA THR A 239 -7.72 12.06 8.35
C THR A 239 -8.62 13.25 8.02
N ASN A 240 -8.93 14.10 9.00
CA ASN A 240 -9.85 15.22 8.78
C ASN A 240 -9.33 16.24 7.77
N GLU A 241 -8.03 16.50 7.77
CA GLU A 241 -7.39 17.38 6.79
C GLU A 241 -7.48 16.82 5.36
N MET A 242 -7.39 15.49 5.19
CA MET A 242 -7.47 14.85 3.88
C MET A 242 -8.87 14.94 3.25
N TYR A 243 -9.94 15.17 4.02
CA TYR A 243 -11.25 15.52 3.45
C TYR A 243 -11.23 16.85 2.68
N GLY A 244 -10.30 17.76 2.99
CA GLY A 244 -10.16 19.05 2.30
C GLY A 244 -9.60 18.93 0.87
N ILE A 245 -9.01 17.79 0.52
CA ILE A 245 -8.36 17.57 -0.79
C ILE A 245 -8.92 16.38 -1.57
N THR A 246 -9.99 15.76 -1.05
CA THR A 246 -10.60 14.59 -1.66
C THR A 246 -12.00 14.88 -2.15
N TRP A 247 -12.37 14.23 -3.24
CA TRP A 247 -13.65 14.40 -3.92
C TRP A 247 -14.82 13.88 -3.09
N ALA A 248 -14.63 12.77 -2.37
CA ALA A 248 -15.71 12.13 -1.64
C ALA A 248 -15.25 11.40 -0.38
N ARG A 249 -16.24 10.85 0.33
CA ARG A 249 -16.04 9.83 1.36
C ARG A 249 -16.38 8.47 0.78
N SER A 250 -15.52 7.48 1.03
CA SER A 250 -15.75 6.11 0.58
C SER A 250 -17.04 5.52 1.18
N ARG A 251 -17.79 4.76 0.39
CA ARG A 251 -18.97 4.02 0.88
C ARG A 251 -18.58 2.66 1.48
N ASP A 252 -17.40 2.16 1.14
CA ASP A 252 -16.96 0.80 1.45
C ASP A 252 -16.02 0.74 2.65
N TYR A 253 -15.30 1.83 2.91
CA TYR A 253 -14.27 1.91 3.93
C TYR A 253 -14.66 2.98 4.93
N THR A 254 -15.12 2.57 6.11
CA THR A 254 -15.66 3.46 7.16
C THR A 254 -14.79 3.45 8.40
N LEU A 255 -14.78 4.57 9.12
CA LEU A 255 -13.93 4.80 10.28
C LEU A 255 -14.77 4.87 11.56
N PRO A 256 -14.76 3.85 12.45
CA PRO A 256 -15.57 3.87 13.66
C PRO A 256 -15.33 5.07 14.57
N ALA A 257 -14.08 5.55 14.67
CA ALA A 257 -13.71 6.70 15.48
C ALA A 257 -14.27 8.04 14.97
N LEU A 258 -14.83 8.08 13.75
CA LEU A 258 -15.45 9.24 13.14
C LEU A 258 -16.91 8.94 12.78
N ASP A 259 -17.64 8.29 13.69
CA ASP A 259 -19.06 7.92 13.52
C ASP A 259 -19.33 7.16 12.21
N PHE A 260 -18.42 6.25 11.86
CA PHE A 260 -18.45 5.46 10.62
C PHE A 260 -18.43 6.31 9.34
N ALA A 261 -17.90 7.53 9.38
CA ALA A 261 -17.60 8.30 8.18
C ALA A 261 -16.68 7.50 7.25
N GLY A 262 -16.99 7.55 5.95
CA GLY A 262 -16.16 6.98 4.91
C GLY A 262 -14.78 7.62 4.84
N VAL A 263 -13.72 6.86 4.57
CA VAL A 263 -12.37 7.42 4.39
C VAL A 263 -12.34 8.46 3.27
N PRO A 264 -11.48 9.50 3.35
CA PRO A 264 -11.31 10.48 2.28
C PRO A 264 -10.79 9.78 1.01
N THR A 265 -11.46 9.95 -0.13
CA THR A 265 -11.12 9.23 -1.37
C THR A 265 -11.24 10.11 -2.63
N GLY A 266 -10.38 9.84 -3.61
CA GLY A 266 -10.27 10.62 -4.85
C GLY A 266 -9.55 11.94 -4.61
N ILE A 267 -8.22 11.91 -4.49
CA ILE A 267 -7.40 13.12 -4.30
C ILE A 267 -7.52 13.99 -5.54
N ASP A 268 -8.03 15.21 -5.41
CA ASP A 268 -8.22 16.15 -6.52
C ASP A 268 -7.07 17.14 -6.57
N VAL A 269 -6.33 17.15 -7.68
CA VAL A 269 -5.21 18.08 -7.89
C VAL A 269 -5.64 19.54 -7.71
N ARG A 270 -6.86 19.90 -8.13
CA ARG A 270 -7.38 21.28 -8.00
C ARG A 270 -7.51 21.67 -6.53
N GLN A 271 -8.07 20.78 -5.72
CA GLN A 271 -8.25 21.02 -4.28
C GLN A 271 -6.93 21.05 -3.53
N VAL A 272 -5.94 20.23 -3.93
CA VAL A 272 -4.59 20.29 -3.38
C VAL A 272 -3.96 21.68 -3.62
N ILE A 273 -4.08 22.20 -4.84
CA ILE A 273 -3.53 23.52 -5.20
C ILE A 273 -4.30 24.66 -4.52
N GLU A 274 -5.64 24.59 -4.49
CA GLU A 274 -6.47 25.63 -3.89
C GLU A 274 -6.27 25.76 -2.38
N THR A 275 -6.18 24.62 -1.68
CA THR A 275 -6.06 24.61 -0.21
C THR A 275 -4.62 24.69 0.29
N GLY A 276 -3.63 24.36 -0.55
CA GLY A 276 -2.23 24.21 -0.15
C GLY A 276 -1.98 23.01 0.78
N ILE A 277 -2.97 22.13 0.93
CA ILE A 277 -2.86 20.91 1.72
C ILE A 277 -2.33 19.79 0.81
N TYR A 278 -1.21 19.18 1.21
CA TYR A 278 -0.63 18.06 0.46
C TYR A 278 -0.95 16.72 1.11
N PRO A 279 -1.08 15.63 0.32
CA PRO A 279 -1.33 14.29 0.83
C PRO A 279 -0.35 13.91 1.94
N VAL A 280 -0.91 13.46 3.07
CA VAL A 280 -0.14 12.84 4.15
C VAL A 280 0.16 11.39 3.77
N ILE A 281 1.41 10.97 3.93
CA ILE A 281 1.86 9.62 3.61
C ILE A 281 2.52 9.04 4.86
N ASN A 282 1.97 7.92 5.31
CA ASN A 282 2.58 7.10 6.34
C ASN A 282 3.53 6.11 5.68
N THR A 283 4.71 5.89 6.24
CA THR A 283 5.69 5.01 5.60
C THR A 283 6.65 4.42 6.64
N GLY A 284 7.25 3.27 6.29
CA GLY A 284 8.39 2.75 7.03
C GLY A 284 9.65 3.54 6.66
N ILE A 285 10.47 3.90 7.66
CA ILE A 285 11.73 4.59 7.42
C ILE A 285 12.78 3.53 7.09
N ALA A 286 13.22 3.50 5.83
CA ALA A 286 14.33 2.66 5.40
C ALA A 286 15.67 3.34 5.71
N HIS A 287 16.68 2.54 6.05
CA HIS A 287 18.05 3.03 6.16
C HIS A 287 18.62 3.38 4.78
N ARG A 288 19.47 4.41 4.69
CA ARG A 288 20.15 4.83 3.45
C ARG A 288 21.16 3.83 2.92
N GLU A 289 21.82 3.09 3.82
CA GLU A 289 22.71 1.99 3.44
C GLU A 289 21.93 0.70 3.15
N PRO A 290 22.24 -0.01 2.05
CA PRO A 290 21.49 -1.17 1.59
C PRO A 290 21.59 -2.34 2.56
N GLY A 291 20.46 -3.00 2.80
CA GLY A 291 20.37 -4.25 3.57
C GLY A 291 20.34 -4.11 5.08
N VAL A 292 20.44 -2.87 5.62
CA VAL A 292 20.22 -2.61 7.04
C VAL A 292 18.76 -2.82 7.43
N GLY A 293 17.83 -2.40 6.56
CA GLY A 293 16.39 -2.64 6.74
C GLY A 293 15.61 -1.39 7.16
N GLN A 294 14.47 -1.65 7.78
CA GLN A 294 13.66 -0.62 8.41
C GLN A 294 14.31 -0.16 9.72
N ILE A 295 14.40 1.15 9.90
CA ILE A 295 15.00 1.80 11.08
C ILE A 295 14.01 2.68 11.84
N GLY A 296 12.75 2.68 11.42
CA GLY A 296 11.70 3.45 12.06
C GLY A 296 10.39 3.44 11.29
N ALA A 297 9.46 4.25 11.76
CA ALA A 297 8.21 4.55 11.09
C ALA A 297 7.96 6.06 11.16
N GLY A 298 7.43 6.63 10.09
CA GLY A 298 7.25 8.06 10.01
C GLY A 298 6.14 8.48 9.07
N VAL A 299 6.01 9.80 8.99
CA VAL A 299 5.06 10.50 8.16
C VAL A 299 5.81 11.53 7.32
N LEU A 300 5.30 11.81 6.13
CA LEU A 300 5.68 12.97 5.36
C LEU A 300 4.46 13.57 4.64
N ARG A 301 4.66 14.75 4.09
CA ARG A 301 3.76 15.36 3.10
C ARG A 301 4.35 15.21 1.73
N ALA A 302 3.55 14.81 0.75
CA ALA A 302 3.98 14.78 -0.64
C ALA A 302 4.64 16.12 -1.04
N PRO A 303 5.68 16.11 -1.91
CA PRO A 303 6.25 17.33 -2.44
C PRO A 303 5.23 18.08 -3.31
N GLU A 304 5.31 19.41 -3.32
CA GLU A 304 4.35 20.29 -3.98
C GLU A 304 4.45 20.27 -5.50
N ALA A 305 5.68 20.33 -6.03
CA ALA A 305 5.93 20.51 -7.46
C ALA A 305 5.21 19.52 -8.40
N PRO A 306 5.04 18.22 -8.09
CA PRO A 306 4.24 17.30 -8.91
C PRO A 306 2.79 17.76 -9.12
N PHE A 307 2.16 18.32 -8.09
CA PHE A 307 0.76 18.76 -8.13
C PHE A 307 0.63 20.04 -8.95
N GLN A 308 1.57 20.98 -8.82
CA GLN A 308 1.60 22.21 -9.63
C GLN A 308 1.73 21.88 -11.12
N LYS A 309 2.72 21.04 -11.49
CA LYS A 309 2.93 20.61 -12.88
C LYS A 309 1.71 19.87 -13.44
N ALA A 310 1.07 19.03 -12.63
CA ALA A 310 -0.14 18.32 -13.03
C ALA A 310 -1.33 19.28 -13.24
N PHE A 311 -1.48 20.28 -12.39
CA PHE A 311 -2.52 21.31 -12.54
C PHE A 311 -2.31 22.13 -13.82
N GLU A 312 -1.07 22.58 -14.08
CA GLU A 312 -0.70 23.28 -15.31
C GLU A 312 -1.03 22.45 -16.56
N ALA A 313 -0.72 21.16 -16.54
CA ALA A 313 -1.04 20.24 -17.65
C ALA A 313 -2.56 20.03 -17.84
N LEU A 314 -3.35 20.03 -16.76
CA LEU A 314 -4.82 20.00 -16.86
C LEU A 314 -5.35 21.28 -17.52
N VAL A 315 -4.83 22.44 -17.13
CA VAL A 315 -5.22 23.74 -17.72
C VAL A 315 -4.87 23.79 -19.20
N GLU A 316 -3.63 23.42 -19.57
CA GLU A 316 -3.17 23.41 -20.96
C GLU A 316 -4.05 22.50 -21.83
N LYS A 317 -4.44 21.33 -21.32
CA LYS A 317 -5.21 20.35 -22.09
C LYS A 317 -6.70 20.69 -22.22
N TYR A 318 -7.32 21.27 -21.18
CA TYR A 318 -8.79 21.36 -21.08
C TYR A 318 -9.34 22.78 -20.96
N SER A 319 -8.49 23.80 -20.78
CA SER A 319 -8.90 25.20 -20.71
C SER A 319 -8.47 26.02 -21.94
N GLY A 320 -7.76 25.39 -22.89
CA GLY A 320 -7.34 25.96 -24.16
C GLY A 320 -8.36 25.82 -25.28
#